data_AF-A0AAW7YEA3-F1
#
_entry.id   AF-A0AAW7YEA3-F1
#
_cell.length_a   1.000
_cell.length_b   1.000
_cell.length_c   1.000
_cell.angle_alpha   90.00
_cell.angle_beta   90.00
_cell.angle_gamma   90.00
#
_symmetry.space_group_name_H-M   'P 1'
#
loop_
_entity.id
_entity.type
_entity.pdbx_description
1 polymer ?
#
loop_
_entity_poly.entity_id
_entity_poly.type
_entity_poly.pdbx_seq_one_letter_code
_entity_poly.pdbx_strand_id
1 'polypeptide(L)'
;MLAKEKCTGIFNSLQWRLLWAKTESKKAAKNFTPSVEWAYLSLGKLGGWQNSKNNNIVGWEALWEGWKKLDMLVEGYEMSLSFDL
;
A
#
# COMPACT_ATOMS: atom_id res chain seq x y z
N MET A 1 -0.51 18.99 2.30
CA MET A 1 0.91 18.69 2.03
C MET A 1 1.14 17.29 2.58
N LEU A 2 1.28 16.26 1.74
CA LEU A 2 1.53 14.90 2.24
C LEU A 2 2.97 14.85 2.77
N ALA A 3 3.15 14.34 3.99
CA ALA A 3 4.43 14.35 4.66
C ALA A 3 5.41 13.36 3.97
N LYS A 4 6.67 13.78 3.82
CA LYS A 4 7.78 12.90 3.39
C LYS A 4 8.24 11.94 4.48
N GLU A 5 7.55 11.93 5.61
CA GLU A 5 7.81 11.04 6.73
C GLU A 5 7.58 9.58 6.34
N LYS A 6 8.23 8.67 7.07
CA LYS A 6 8.09 7.23 6.86
C LYS A 6 6.66 6.79 7.14
N CYS A 7 6.13 5.85 6.34
CA CYS A 7 4.76 5.36 6.48
C CYS A 7 4.52 4.49 7.74
N THR A 8 5.52 4.30 8.60
CA THR A 8 5.48 3.45 9.79
C THR A 8 4.45 3.87 10.83
N GLY A 9 3.99 5.13 10.81
CA GLY A 9 2.90 5.59 11.67
C GLY A 9 1.50 5.18 11.20
N ILE A 10 1.36 4.70 9.96
CA ILE A 10 0.07 4.34 9.34
C ILE A 10 0.02 2.85 9.00
N PHE A 11 1.09 2.32 8.41
CA PHE A 11 1.19 0.91 8.03
C PHE A 11 2.31 0.21 8.79
N ASN A 12 2.03 -1.03 9.19
CA ASN A 12 3.05 -1.94 9.69
C ASN A 12 3.97 -2.44 8.57
N SER A 13 5.03 -3.16 8.93
CA SER A 13 6.05 -3.62 7.97
C SER A 13 5.51 -4.56 6.91
N LEU A 14 4.55 -5.42 7.26
CA LEU A 14 3.92 -6.36 6.35
C LEU A 14 3.03 -5.64 5.34
N GLN A 15 2.16 -4.74 5.81
CA GLN A 15 1.22 -3.97 5.01
C GLN A 15 1.91 -3.20 3.89
N TRP A 16 2.92 -2.37 4.20
CA TRP A 16 3.57 -1.60 3.14
C TRP A 16 4.38 -2.48 2.18
N ARG A 17 4.88 -3.65 2.63
CA ARG A 17 5.58 -4.61 1.77
C ARG A 17 4.63 -5.32 0.81
N LEU A 18 3.44 -5.73 1.29
CA LEU A 18 2.40 -6.31 0.45
C LEU A 18 1.85 -5.28 -0.55
N LEU A 19 1.63 -4.05 -0.09
CA LEU A 19 1.25 -2.94 -0.96
C LEU A 19 2.30 -2.74 -2.07
N TRP A 20 3.58 -2.67 -1.69
CA TRP A 20 4.69 -2.54 -2.64
C TRP A 20 4.71 -3.67 -3.66
N ALA A 21 4.56 -4.92 -3.19
CA ALA A 21 4.56 -6.10 -4.07
C ALA A 21 3.41 -6.09 -5.09
N LYS A 22 2.30 -5.40 -4.81
CA LYS A 22 1.17 -5.27 -5.73
C LYS A 22 1.22 -4.05 -6.63
N THR A 23 1.86 -2.96 -6.19
CA THR A 23 1.84 -1.69 -6.93
C THR A 23 3.11 -1.42 -7.71
N GLU A 24 4.25 -2.00 -7.32
CA GLU A 24 5.56 -1.75 -7.92
C GLU A 24 6.07 -2.98 -8.67
N SER A 25 6.67 -2.78 -9.84
CA SER A 25 7.26 -3.88 -10.62
C SER A 25 8.61 -4.35 -10.07
N LYS A 26 9.30 -3.49 -9.30
CA LYS A 26 10.63 -3.79 -8.73
C LYS A 26 10.48 -4.21 -7.28
N LYS A 27 11.31 -5.17 -6.85
CA LYS A 27 11.37 -5.57 -5.44
C LYS A 27 11.82 -4.40 -4.56
N ALA A 28 11.18 -4.25 -3.40
CA ALA A 28 11.61 -3.28 -2.39
C ALA A 28 13.02 -3.61 -1.89
N ALA A 29 13.84 -2.58 -1.66
CA ALA A 29 15.13 -2.77 -1.01
C ALA A 29 14.94 -3.16 0.46
N LYS A 30 15.78 -4.07 0.98
CA LYS A 30 15.64 -4.66 2.33
C LYS A 30 15.57 -3.62 3.47
N ASN A 31 16.30 -2.50 3.33
CA ASN A 31 16.42 -1.44 4.34
C ASN A 31 15.62 -0.18 3.98
N PHE A 32 14.71 -0.28 3.02
CA PHE A 32 13.90 0.85 2.58
C PHE A 32 12.55 0.84 3.29
N THR A 33 12.06 2.02 3.65
CA THR A 33 10.70 2.24 4.15
C THR A 33 10.11 3.41 3.37
N PRO A 34 8.97 3.23 2.70
CA PRO A 34 8.39 4.28 1.88
C PRO A 34 7.83 5.43 2.72
N SER A 35 7.58 6.56 2.05
CA SER A 35 6.94 7.73 2.67
C SER A 35 5.44 7.55 2.83
N VAL A 36 4.81 8.36 3.69
CA VAL A 36 3.35 8.46 3.81
C VAL A 36 2.72 8.85 2.47
N GLU A 37 3.33 9.77 1.72
CA GLU A 37 2.89 10.16 0.38
C GLU A 37 2.85 8.95 -0.58
N TRP A 38 3.91 8.14 -0.60
CA TRP A 38 3.92 6.92 -1.40
C TRP A 38 2.80 5.97 -0.95
N ALA A 39 2.63 5.77 0.36
CA ALA A 39 1.62 4.87 0.90
C ALA A 39 0.21 5.29 0.47
N TYR A 40 -0.09 6.59 0.56
CA TYR A 40 -1.36 7.18 0.13
C TYR A 40 -1.63 6.95 -1.37
N LEU A 41 -0.65 7.27 -2.23
CA LEU A 41 -0.82 7.13 -3.68
C LEU A 41 -0.90 5.66 -4.10
N SER A 42 -0.07 4.80 -3.52
CA SER A 42 -0.06 3.36 -3.81
C SER A 42 -1.33 2.68 -3.33
N LEU A 43 -1.88 3.09 -2.18
CA LEU A 43 -3.19 2.61 -1.72
C LEU A 43 -4.29 3.00 -2.71
N GLY A 44 -4.28 4.24 -3.18
CA GLY A 44 -5.19 4.68 -4.24
C GLY A 44 -5.08 3.83 -5.51
N LYS A 45 -3.85 3.57 -5.98
CA LYS A 45 -3.59 2.69 -7.14
C LYS A 45 -4.16 1.29 -6.95
N LEU A 46 -3.97 0.69 -5.77
CA LEU A 46 -4.55 -0.61 -5.42
C LEU A 46 -6.09 -0.58 -5.47
N GLY A 47 -6.67 0.55 -5.07
CA GLY A 47 -8.10 0.87 -5.18
C GLY A 47 -8.59 1.14 -6.61
N GLY A 48 -7.71 1.22 -7.61
CA GLY A 48 -8.07 1.48 -9.02
C GLY A 48 -7.92 2.94 -9.45
N TRP A 49 -7.34 3.82 -8.63
CA TRP A 49 -7.08 5.21 -9.01
C TRP A 49 -5.88 5.31 -9.97
N GLN A 50 -6.08 6.00 -11.10
CA GLN A 50 -5.10 6.10 -12.20
C GLN A 50 -4.52 7.52 -12.41
N ASN A 51 -4.71 8.44 -11.45
CA ASN A 51 -4.22 9.83 -11.52
C ASN A 51 -4.48 10.55 -12.85
N SER A 52 -5.64 10.33 -13.48
CA SER A 52 -5.94 10.89 -14.81
C SER A 52 -5.93 12.42 -14.87
N LYS A 53 -6.19 13.09 -13.73
CA LYS A 53 -6.16 14.55 -13.59
C LYS A 53 -4.81 15.11 -13.15
N ASN A 54 -3.80 14.26 -12.95
CA ASN A 54 -2.44 14.61 -12.54
C ASN A 54 -2.35 15.58 -11.34
N ASN A 55 -3.25 15.42 -10.36
CA ASN A 55 -3.30 16.28 -9.18
C ASN A 55 -2.85 15.58 -7.91
N ASN A 56 -2.55 14.26 -7.97
CA ASN A 56 -2.18 13.44 -6.81
C ASN A 56 -3.22 13.44 -5.68
N ILE A 57 -4.48 13.72 -5.99
CA ILE A 57 -5.59 13.65 -5.04
C ILE A 57 -6.38 12.37 -5.32
N VAL A 58 -6.30 11.44 -4.39
CA VAL A 58 -7.06 10.18 -4.39
C VAL A 58 -8.40 10.44 -3.69
N GLY A 59 -9.50 10.07 -4.36
CA GLY A 59 -10.83 10.13 -3.77
C GLY A 59 -11.01 9.13 -2.63
N TRP A 60 -11.87 9.47 -1.67
CA TRP A 60 -12.18 8.63 -0.50
C TRP A 60 -12.57 7.19 -0.88
N GLU A 61 -13.43 7.02 -1.90
CA GLU A 61 -13.87 5.70 -2.35
C GLU A 61 -12.69 4.82 -2.80
N ALA A 62 -11.77 5.37 -3.60
CA ALA A 62 -10.60 4.63 -4.05
C ALA A 62 -9.63 4.31 -2.89
N LEU A 63 -9.49 5.20 -1.91
CA LEU A 63 -8.71 4.91 -0.70
C LEU A 63 -9.33 3.77 0.10
N TRP A 64 -10.65 3.79 0.28
CA TRP A 64 -11.37 2.74 0.99
C TRP A 64 -11.28 1.39 0.29
N GLU A 65 -11.48 1.36 -1.04
CA GLU A 65 -11.31 0.13 -1.82
C GLU A 65 -9.86 -0.38 -1.78
N GLY A 66 -8.88 0.52 -1.83
CA GLY A 66 -7.47 0.17 -1.68
C GLY A 66 -7.18 -0.43 -0.31
N TRP A 67 -7.72 0.15 0.75
CA TRP A 67 -7.58 -0.34 2.12
C TRP A 67 -8.17 -1.74 2.30
N LYS A 68 -9.42 -1.95 1.89
CA LYS A 68 -10.07 -3.27 1.97
C LYS A 68 -9.27 -4.35 1.23
N LYS A 69 -8.78 -4.05 0.03
CA LYS A 69 -7.95 -4.98 -0.74
C LYS A 69 -6.63 -5.28 -0.04
N LEU A 70 -5.99 -4.26 0.56
CA LEU A 70 -4.76 -4.45 1.30
C LEU A 70 -4.97 -5.35 2.52
N ASP A 71 -6.06 -5.16 3.24
CA ASP A 71 -6.43 -5.97 4.41
C ASP A 71 -6.63 -7.44 4.03
N MET A 72 -7.38 -7.71 2.96
CA MET A 72 -7.55 -9.07 2.41
C MET A 72 -6.22 -9.72 1.99
N LEU A 73 -5.26 -8.93 1.50
CA LEU A 73 -3.94 -9.44 1.15
C LEU A 73 -3.10 -9.79 2.38
N VAL A 74 -3.24 -9.02 3.46
CA VAL A 74 -2.59 -9.32 4.74
C VAL A 74 -3.15 -10.62 5.31
N GLU A 75 -4.48 -10.73 5.39
CA GLU A 75 -5.16 -11.93 5.87
C GLU A 75 -4.77 -13.16 5.03
N GLY A 76 -4.79 -13.03 3.70
CA GLY A 76 -4.36 -14.09 2.77
C GLY A 76 -2.91 -14.54 2.99
N TYR A 77 -2.00 -13.60 3.23
CA TYR A 77 -0.60 -13.88 3.50
C TYR A 77 -0.42 -14.62 4.83
N GLU A 78 -1.05 -14.15 5.89
CA GLU A 78 -1.00 -14.77 7.22
C GLU A 78 -1.62 -16.19 7.20
N MET A 79 -2.76 -16.36 6.52
CA MET A 79 -3.36 -17.67 6.29
C MET A 79 -2.39 -18.60 5.55
N SER A 80 -1.76 -18.17 4.45
CA SER A 80 -0.82 -19.04 3.72
C SER A 80 0.33 -19.52 4.59
N LEU A 81 0.90 -18.64 5.43
CA LEU A 81 1.96 -19.02 6.37
C LEU A 81 1.49 -20.03 7.41
N SER A 82 0.22 -19.97 7.80
CA SER A 82 -0.36 -20.93 8.77
C SER A 82 -0.56 -22.34 8.18
N PHE A 83 -0.75 -22.45 6.86
CA PHE A 83 -0.91 -23.73 6.16
C PHE A 83 0.41 -24.36 5.72
N ASP A 84 1.49 -23.58 5.64
CA ASP A 84 2.85 -24.04 5.31
C ASP A 84 3.61 -24.61 6.55
N LEU A 85 2.92 -24.76 7.69
CA LEU A 85 3.38 -25.45 8.92
C LEU A 85 3.00 -26.93 8.91
#